data_AF-A0A315BF74-F1
#
_entry.id   AF-A0A315BF74-F1
#
_cell.length_a   1.000
_cell.length_b   1.000
_cell.length_c   1.000
_cell.angle_alpha   90.00
_cell.angle_beta   90.00
_cell.angle_gamma   90.00
#
_symmetry.space_group_name_H-M   'P 1'
#
loop_
_entity.id
_entity.type
_entity.pdbx_description
1 polymer ?
#
loop_
_entity_poly.entity_id
_entity_poly.type
_entity_poly.pdbx_seq_one_letter_code
_entity_poly.pdbx_strand_id
1 'polypeptide(L)'
;MTKNSCVSLTESTRDKTQTFWPDEPIQVSIISDALALATQWTQDQAQHSLEKLTPREEQVLKMVGDGYSSTQIGLKLGIAGQTVNTHVKNIFRKLKVRTRAQAIFTAYECGLH
;
A
#
# COMPACT_ATOMS: atom_id res chain seq x y z
N MET A 1 2.44 51.15 -27.02
CA MET A 1 3.53 50.87 -27.98
C MET A 1 4.50 49.88 -27.35
N THR A 2 4.52 48.70 -27.97
CA THR A 2 5.51 47.62 -28.06
C THR A 2 6.86 47.81 -27.33
N LYS A 3 7.27 46.78 -26.57
CA LYS A 3 8.41 45.91 -26.92
C LYS A 3 8.44 44.66 -26.03
N ASN A 4 8.03 43.56 -26.65
CA ASN A 4 8.45 42.20 -26.31
C ASN A 4 9.95 42.06 -26.58
N SER A 5 10.68 41.32 -25.73
CA SER A 5 11.77 40.42 -26.15
C SER A 5 12.11 39.55 -24.94
N CYS A 6 11.66 38.30 -24.88
CA CYS A 6 12.33 37.15 -25.52
C CYS A 6 13.72 36.91 -24.91
N VAL A 7 13.81 35.96 -23.97
CA VAL A 7 14.93 35.00 -23.89
C VAL A 7 14.37 33.70 -23.33
N SER A 8 14.24 32.72 -24.23
CA SER A 8 14.18 31.30 -23.96
C SER A 8 15.39 30.82 -23.15
N LEU A 9 15.26 29.72 -22.42
CA LEU A 9 16.26 28.67 -22.11
C LEU A 9 15.72 27.90 -20.89
N THR A 10 14.96 26.81 -21.09
CA THR A 10 15.43 25.41 -21.21
C THR A 10 16.40 24.97 -20.10
N GLU A 11 16.00 23.86 -19.49
CA GLU A 11 16.86 22.87 -18.81
C GLU A 11 17.36 23.24 -17.41
N SER A 12 16.78 22.59 -16.39
CA SER A 12 17.25 21.29 -15.91
C SER A 12 18.57 21.44 -15.17
N THR A 13 18.51 21.48 -13.85
CA THR A 13 19.26 20.54 -13.00
C THR A 13 18.53 20.39 -11.67
N ARG A 14 18.24 19.14 -11.33
CA ARG A 14 17.73 18.66 -10.05
C ARG A 14 18.62 19.15 -8.91
N ASP A 15 18.03 19.77 -7.89
CA ASP A 15 18.54 19.64 -6.52
C ASP A 15 17.51 18.89 -5.67
N LYS A 16 17.90 17.70 -5.21
CA LYS A 16 17.07 16.76 -4.44
C LYS A 16 17.63 16.65 -3.02
N THR A 17 17.63 17.74 -2.24
CA THR A 17 18.03 17.63 -0.81
C THR A 17 17.33 18.58 0.15
N GLN A 18 16.23 19.25 -0.23
CA GLN A 18 15.52 20.09 0.72
C GLN A 18 14.37 19.36 1.40
N THR A 19 14.74 18.65 2.45
CA THR A 19 13.88 18.31 3.59
C THR A 19 13.20 19.58 4.09
N PHE A 20 11.92 19.74 3.78
CA PHE A 20 11.10 20.88 4.18
C PHE A 20 10.15 20.42 5.30
N TRP A 21 10.58 20.58 6.55
CA TRP A 21 9.71 20.51 7.73
C TRP A 21 9.55 21.96 8.24
N PRO A 22 8.33 22.51 8.34
CA PRO A 22 8.11 23.88 8.81
C PRO A 22 8.24 23.98 10.35
N ASP A 23 8.97 24.99 10.84
CA ASP A 23 9.20 25.33 12.26
C ASP A 23 8.01 26.08 12.93
N GLU A 24 6.77 25.83 12.51
CA GLU A 24 5.59 26.46 13.12
C GLU A 24 4.69 25.40 13.80
N PRO A 25 4.24 25.61 15.06
CA PRO A 25 3.39 24.65 15.76
C PRO A 25 2.03 24.55 15.06
N ILE A 26 1.76 23.37 14.50
CA ILE A 26 0.47 23.05 13.89
C ILE A 26 -0.64 23.23 14.95
N GLN A 27 -1.58 24.13 14.68
CA GLN A 27 -2.74 24.38 15.56
C GLN A 27 -3.68 23.16 15.51
N VAL A 28 -3.63 22.34 16.57
CA VAL A 28 -4.35 21.07 16.72
C VAL A 28 -5.78 21.32 17.24
N SER A 29 -6.69 21.73 16.36
CA SER A 29 -8.13 21.76 16.70
C SER A 29 -9.05 21.12 15.65
N ILE A 30 -8.49 20.48 14.62
CA ILE A 30 -9.23 19.74 13.56
C ILE A 30 -8.63 18.33 13.37
N ILE A 31 -8.07 17.71 14.41
CA ILE A 31 -7.47 16.36 14.27
C ILE A 31 -8.49 15.24 14.57
N SER A 32 -9.54 15.54 15.35
CA SER A 32 -10.57 14.55 15.73
C SER A 32 -11.37 14.04 14.54
N ASP A 33 -11.84 14.95 13.68
CA ASP A 33 -12.66 14.59 12.51
C ASP A 33 -11.82 14.14 11.31
N ALA A 34 -10.60 14.67 11.20
CA ALA A 34 -9.67 14.29 10.14
C ALA A 34 -9.14 12.86 10.32
N LEU A 35 -8.95 12.38 11.55
CA LEU A 35 -8.57 10.99 11.81
C LEU A 35 -9.71 10.04 11.42
N ALA A 36 -10.96 10.37 11.71
CA ALA A 36 -12.12 9.56 11.32
C ALA A 36 -12.28 9.48 9.78
N LEU A 37 -12.08 10.60 9.06
CA LEU A 37 -12.13 10.61 7.59
C LEU A 37 -10.93 9.92 6.94
N ALA A 38 -9.73 10.04 7.52
CA ALA A 38 -8.54 9.34 7.05
C ALA A 38 -8.63 7.82 7.25
N THR A 39 -9.31 7.37 8.31
CA THR A 39 -9.55 5.93 8.58
C THR A 39 -10.63 5.37 7.65
N GLN A 40 -11.62 6.17 7.26
CA GLN A 40 -12.69 5.71 6.35
C GLN A 40 -12.17 5.36 4.96
N TRP A 41 -11.23 6.15 4.41
CA TRP A 41 -10.67 5.89 3.08
C TRP A 41 -9.76 4.66 3.03
N THR A 42 -9.14 4.26 4.14
CA THR A 42 -8.34 3.02 4.20
C THR A 42 -9.22 1.78 4.22
N GLN A 43 -10.37 1.84 4.90
CA GLN A 43 -11.27 0.70 5.07
C GLN A 43 -12.02 0.36 3.77
N ASP A 44 -12.52 1.36 3.03
CA ASP A 44 -13.16 1.15 1.73
C ASP A 44 -12.19 0.56 0.70
N GLN A 45 -10.92 1.01 0.69
CA GLN A 45 -9.88 0.46 -0.20
C GLN A 45 -9.53 -0.98 0.13
N ALA A 46 -9.50 -1.33 1.42
CA ALA A 46 -9.23 -2.67 1.89
C ALA A 46 -10.34 -3.64 1.45
N GLN A 47 -11.62 -3.29 1.68
CA GLN A 47 -12.77 -4.11 1.27
C GLN A 47 -12.86 -4.27 -0.25
N HIS A 48 -12.74 -3.20 -1.04
CA HIS A 48 -12.74 -3.28 -2.51
C HIS A 48 -11.57 -4.11 -3.08
N SER A 49 -10.48 -4.25 -2.32
CA SER A 49 -9.33 -5.05 -2.72
C SER A 49 -9.53 -6.53 -2.43
N LEU A 50 -10.29 -6.89 -1.38
CA LEU A 50 -10.69 -8.27 -1.10
C LEU A 50 -11.66 -8.83 -2.14
N GLU A 51 -12.62 -8.03 -2.60
CA GLU A 51 -13.58 -8.44 -3.63
C GLU A 51 -12.92 -8.89 -4.95
N LYS A 52 -11.64 -8.53 -5.17
CA LYS A 52 -10.86 -8.90 -6.37
C LYS A 52 -9.99 -10.15 -6.18
N LEU A 53 -9.92 -10.70 -4.98
CA LEU A 53 -9.17 -11.92 -4.70
C LEU A 53 -10.03 -13.15 -5.02
N THR A 54 -9.38 -14.15 -5.60
CA THR A 54 -10.01 -15.47 -5.75
C THR A 54 -10.02 -16.20 -4.40
N PRO A 55 -10.90 -17.19 -4.19
CA PRO A 55 -10.96 -17.93 -2.93
C PRO A 55 -9.61 -18.55 -2.51
N ARG A 56 -8.81 -18.97 -3.50
CA ARG A 56 -7.47 -19.52 -3.24
C ARG A 56 -6.48 -18.45 -2.79
N GLU A 57 -6.58 -17.25 -3.34
CA GLU A 57 -5.75 -16.13 -2.95
C GLU A 57 -6.10 -15.61 -1.55
N GLU A 58 -7.39 -15.60 -1.20
CA GLU A 58 -7.87 -15.26 0.14
C GLU A 58 -7.33 -16.24 1.20
N GLN A 59 -7.40 -17.55 0.94
CA GLN A 59 -6.82 -18.57 1.83
C GLN A 59 -5.32 -18.35 2.05
N VAL A 60 -4.58 -18.04 0.97
CA VAL A 60 -3.14 -17.76 1.07
C VAL A 60 -2.89 -16.46 1.85
N LEU A 61 -3.67 -15.40 1.61
CA LEU A 61 -3.55 -14.14 2.32
C LEU A 61 -3.82 -14.28 3.82
N LYS A 62 -4.83 -15.06 4.20
CA LYS A 62 -5.15 -15.35 5.60
C LYS A 62 -3.96 -15.99 6.32
N MET A 63 -3.40 -17.05 5.76
CA MET A 63 -2.21 -17.68 6.35
C MET A 63 -0.96 -16.78 6.33
N VAL A 64 -0.88 -15.84 5.38
CA VAL A 64 0.16 -14.82 5.42
C VAL A 64 -0.06 -13.86 6.59
N GLY A 65 -1.30 -13.44 6.83
CA GLY A 65 -1.73 -12.66 8.00
C GLY A 65 -1.42 -13.34 9.33
N ASP A 66 -1.61 -14.66 9.40
CA ASP A 66 -1.21 -15.52 10.54
C ASP A 66 0.31 -15.65 10.73
N GLY A 67 1.12 -15.15 9.79
CA GLY A 67 2.57 -15.21 9.85
C GLY A 67 3.21 -16.49 9.28
N TYR A 68 2.46 -17.38 8.62
CA TYR A 68 3.05 -18.58 8.03
C TYR A 68 3.98 -18.27 6.85
N SER A 69 5.13 -18.95 6.78
CA SER A 69 6.03 -18.90 5.63
C SER A 69 5.43 -19.56 4.39
N SER A 70 5.87 -19.18 3.18
CA SER A 70 5.39 -19.77 1.93
C SER A 70 5.58 -21.30 1.87
N THR A 71 6.62 -21.83 2.53
CA THR A 71 6.86 -23.27 2.65
C THR A 71 5.80 -23.93 3.55
N GLN A 72 5.53 -23.36 4.73
CA GLN A 72 4.49 -23.87 5.64
C GLN A 72 3.09 -23.81 5.03
N ILE A 73 2.79 -22.72 4.31
CA ILE A 73 1.54 -22.57 3.55
C ILE A 73 1.44 -23.67 2.49
N GLY A 74 2.53 -23.93 1.75
CA GLY A 74 2.56 -24.98 0.74
C GLY A 74 2.27 -26.36 1.34
N LEU A 75 2.89 -26.67 2.48
CA LEU A 75 2.64 -27.92 3.21
C LEU A 75 1.18 -28.05 3.65
N LYS A 76 0.58 -26.99 4.20
CA LYS A 76 -0.84 -26.98 4.62
C LYS A 76 -1.81 -27.12 3.45
N LEU A 77 -1.46 -26.55 2.31
CA LEU A 77 -2.30 -26.49 1.12
C LEU A 77 -2.07 -27.64 0.13
N GLY A 78 -1.10 -28.52 0.38
CA GLY A 78 -0.71 -29.61 -0.51
C GLY A 78 -0.08 -29.14 -1.83
N ILE A 79 0.55 -27.96 -1.86
CA ILE A 79 1.18 -27.38 -3.05
C ILE A 79 2.63 -26.98 -2.80
N ALA A 80 3.43 -26.87 -3.87
CA ALA A 80 4.81 -26.42 -3.74
C ALA A 80 4.88 -24.98 -3.19
N GLY A 81 5.83 -24.70 -2.29
CA GLY A 81 6.06 -23.36 -1.75
C GLY A 81 6.37 -22.31 -2.84
N GLN A 82 6.95 -22.74 -3.96
CA GLN A 82 7.16 -21.87 -5.13
C GLN A 82 5.84 -21.41 -5.75
N THR A 83 4.83 -22.29 -5.81
CA THR A 83 3.48 -21.95 -6.27
C THR A 83 2.82 -20.96 -5.32
N VAL A 84 3.02 -21.12 -4.00
CA VAL A 84 2.58 -20.14 -3.00
C VAL A 84 3.23 -18.77 -3.25
N ASN A 85 4.53 -18.71 -3.52
CA ASN A 85 5.18 -17.44 -3.85
C ASN A 85 4.57 -16.76 -5.08
N THR A 86 4.16 -17.52 -6.08
CA THR A 86 3.42 -16.99 -7.25
C THR A 86 2.07 -16.43 -6.83
N HIS A 87 1.31 -17.14 -5.98
CA HIS A 87 0.04 -16.63 -5.44
C HIS A 87 0.26 -15.33 -4.64
N VAL A 88 1.26 -15.28 -3.75
CA VAL A 88 1.59 -14.10 -2.95
C VAL A 88 1.93 -12.90 -3.84
N LYS A 89 2.72 -13.09 -4.91
CA LYS A 89 3.02 -12.02 -5.88
C LYS A 89 1.77 -11.50 -6.59
N ASN A 90 0.86 -12.39 -6.98
CA ASN A 90 -0.40 -11.99 -7.62
C ASN A 90 -1.30 -11.25 -6.64
N ILE A 91 -1.39 -11.70 -5.39
CA ILE A 91 -2.10 -11.01 -4.30
C ILE A 91 -1.52 -9.61 -4.11
N PHE A 92 -0.19 -9.48 -4.02
CA PHE A 92 0.45 -8.19 -3.83
C PHE A 92 0.15 -7.22 -4.97
N ARG A 93 0.15 -7.71 -6.21
CA ARG A 93 -0.25 -6.93 -7.38
C ARG A 93 -1.71 -6.49 -7.31
N LYS A 94 -2.61 -7.38 -6.87
CA LYS A 94 -4.05 -7.08 -6.74
C LYS A 94 -4.35 -6.09 -5.62
N LEU A 95 -3.70 -6.24 -4.46
CA LEU A 95 -3.81 -5.37 -3.30
C LEU A 95 -2.96 -4.10 -3.40
N LYS A 96 -2.13 -3.97 -4.45
CA LYS A 96 -1.17 -2.87 -4.67
C LYS A 96 -0.17 -2.66 -3.52
N VAL A 97 0.14 -3.72 -2.77
CA VAL A 97 1.15 -3.70 -1.70
C VAL A 97 2.52 -4.13 -2.22
N ARG A 98 3.59 -3.64 -1.58
CA ARG A 98 4.98 -3.92 -1.99
C ARG A 98 5.70 -4.85 -1.04
N THR A 99 5.31 -4.86 0.23
CA THR A 99 6.00 -5.63 1.26
C THR A 99 5.07 -6.65 1.92
N ARG A 100 5.66 -7.71 2.47
CA ARG A 100 4.92 -8.70 3.25
C ARG A 100 4.27 -8.10 4.48
N ALA A 101 4.95 -7.17 5.16
CA ALA A 101 4.39 -6.46 6.30
C ALA A 101 3.14 -5.66 5.92
N GLN A 102 3.15 -4.97 4.77
CA GLN A 102 1.96 -4.29 4.25
C GLN A 102 0.83 -5.28 3.97
N ALA A 103 1.12 -6.44 3.39
CA ALA A 103 0.11 -7.47 3.13
C ALA A 103 -0.51 -8.04 4.42
N ILE A 104 0.31 -8.24 5.47
CA ILE A 104 -0.16 -8.68 6.79
C ILE A 104 -1.07 -7.61 7.40
N PHE A 105 -0.65 -6.35 7.34
CA PHE A 105 -1.47 -5.23 7.82
C PHE A 105 -2.81 -5.16 7.07
N THR A 106 -2.79 -5.26 5.74
CA THR A 106 -4.03 -5.30 4.94
C THR A 106 -4.90 -6.50 5.30
N ALA A 107 -4.32 -7.68 5.53
CA ALA A 107 -5.07 -8.85 5.98
C ALA A 107 -5.73 -8.61 7.35
N TYR A 108 -5.04 -7.91 8.27
CA TYR A 108 -5.59 -7.48 9.56
C TYR A 108 -6.78 -6.53 9.42
N GLU A 109 -6.61 -5.45 8.65
CA GLU A 109 -7.67 -4.45 8.39
C GLU A 109 -8.91 -5.08 7.74
N CYS A 110 -8.68 -6.11 6.93
CA CYS A 110 -9.71 -6.89 6.25
C CYS A 110 -10.38 -7.97 7.12
N GLY A 111 -9.89 -8.21 8.35
CA GLY A 111 -10.38 -9.28 9.22
C GLY A 111 -10.00 -10.69 8.76
N LEU A 112 -8.96 -10.82 7.93
CA LEU A 112 -8.44 -12.07 7.39
C LEU A 112 -7.14 -12.49 8.10
N HIS A 113 -7.23 -12.88 9.36
CA HIS A 113 -6.17 -13.55 10.13
C HIS A 113 -6.83 -14.68 10.93
#